data_AF-A0A6V6ZDX5-F1
#
_entry.id   AF-A0A6V6ZDX5-F1
#
_cell.length_a   1.000
_cell.length_b   1.000
_cell.length_c   1.000
_cell.angle_alpha   90.00
_cell.angle_beta   90.00
_cell.angle_gamma   90.00
#
_symmetry.space_group_name_H-M   'P 1'
#
loop_
_entity.id
_entity.type
_entity.pdbx_description
1 polymer ?
#
loop_
_entity_poly.entity_id
_entity_poly.type
_entity_poly.pdbx_seq_one_letter_code
_entity_poly.pdbx_strand_id
1 'polypeptide(L)'
;MLLDSENYKPSMTQFLNVFSKKSRNFKDDSLEYFQNLFQSFCDYIVELDPSIFYSKSGKFSITVFESIFVALCINASKTQKLDIKKTTIDKITLLQENETFNKASQDNTAGKANVETRLRIAKEILN
;
A
#
# COMPACT_ATOMS: atom_id res chain seq x y z
N MET A 1 -3.56 4.77 3.96
CA MET A 1 -2.48 5.25 3.06
C MET A 1 -2.96 5.53 1.64
N LEU A 2 -3.61 4.59 0.95
CA LEU A 2 -4.01 4.72 -0.46
C LEU A 2 -4.58 6.10 -0.85
N LEU A 3 -5.49 6.64 -0.04
CA LEU A 3 -6.26 7.86 -0.38
C LEU A 3 -5.72 9.16 0.22
N ASP A 4 -4.75 9.09 1.13
CA ASP A 4 -4.36 10.26 1.93
C ASP A 4 -2.91 10.22 2.41
N SER A 5 -2.05 9.41 1.78
CA SER A 5 -0.64 9.26 2.18
C SER A 5 0.13 10.57 2.17
N GLU A 6 -0.24 11.51 1.30
CA GLU A 6 0.38 12.85 1.22
C GLU A 6 0.13 13.70 2.47
N ASN A 7 -0.97 13.43 3.18
CA ASN A 7 -1.33 14.12 4.42
C ASN A 7 -0.88 13.34 5.67
N TYR A 8 -0.09 12.27 5.49
CA TYR A 8 0.38 11.46 6.61
C TYR A 8 1.26 12.27 7.56
N LYS A 9 0.86 12.27 8.83
CA LYS A 9 1.64 12.76 9.96
C LYS A 9 1.54 11.74 11.09
N PRO A 10 2.67 11.32 11.69
CA PRO A 10 2.65 10.48 12.88
C PRO A 10 1.89 11.19 14.01
N SER A 11 1.14 10.48 14.85
CA SER A 11 1.04 9.01 14.91
C SER A 11 -0.01 8.42 13.96
N MET A 12 0.07 7.10 13.70
CA MET A 12 -0.93 6.40 12.87
C MET A 12 -2.36 6.58 13.40
N THR A 13 -2.55 6.56 14.72
CA THR A 13 -3.85 6.79 15.36
C THR A 13 -4.41 8.17 15.02
N GLN A 14 -3.58 9.22 15.08
CA GLN A 14 -4.01 10.58 14.72
C GLN A 14 -4.36 10.66 13.23
N PHE A 15 -3.54 10.07 12.37
CA PHE A 15 -3.82 9.98 10.95
C PHE A 15 -5.16 9.30 10.66
N LEU A 16 -5.44 8.14 11.28
CA LEU A 16 -6.70 7.43 11.13
C LEU A 16 -7.90 8.25 11.62
N ASN A 17 -7.76 8.97 12.73
CA ASN A 17 -8.82 9.84 13.25
C ASN A 17 -9.14 11.01 12.30
N VAL A 18 -8.12 11.62 11.70
CA VAL A 18 -8.29 12.69 10.71
C VAL A 18 -8.95 12.11 9.45
N PHE A 19 -8.45 10.98 8.96
CA PHE A 19 -8.99 10.31 7.79
C PHE A 19 -10.46 9.89 8.00
N SER A 20 -10.82 9.35 9.17
CA SER A 20 -12.20 8.99 9.51
C SER A 20 -13.17 10.18 9.49
N LYS A 21 -12.69 11.39 9.86
CA LYS A 21 -13.49 12.61 9.72
C LYS A 21 -13.66 12.99 8.25
N LYS A 22 -12.60 12.89 7.44
CA LYS A 22 -12.62 13.15 5.99
C LYS A 22 -13.57 12.20 5.25
N SER A 23 -13.59 10.92 5.63
CA SER A 23 -14.40 9.90 4.97
C SER A 23 -15.90 10.05 5.18
N ARG A 24 -16.35 10.92 6.10
CA ARG A 24 -17.79 11.24 6.26
C ARG A 24 -18.40 11.93 5.05
N ASN A 25 -17.56 12.54 4.20
CA ASN A 25 -17.99 13.21 2.98
C ASN A 25 -17.88 12.32 1.73
N PHE A 26 -17.60 11.02 1.91
CA PHE A 26 -17.57 10.09 0.80
C PHE A 26 -18.99 9.82 0.30
N LYS A 27 -19.12 9.52 -0.99
CA LYS A 27 -20.41 9.15 -1.58
C LYS A 27 -20.80 7.75 -1.11
N ASP A 28 -22.10 7.45 -1.18
CA ASP A 28 -22.64 6.16 -0.76
C ASP A 28 -21.99 4.97 -1.51
N ASP A 29 -21.67 5.16 -2.79
CA ASP A 29 -21.00 4.17 -3.65
C ASP A 29 -19.49 4.00 -3.37
N SER A 30 -18.88 4.92 -2.62
CA SER A 30 -17.43 4.91 -2.39
C SER A 30 -16.98 3.72 -1.55
N LEU A 31 -17.80 3.30 -0.57
CA LEU A 31 -17.47 2.16 0.28
C LEU A 31 -17.45 0.86 -0.53
N GLU A 32 -18.49 0.64 -1.34
CA GLU A 32 -18.58 -0.52 -2.23
C GLU A 32 -17.40 -0.55 -3.22
N TYR A 33 -17.08 0.60 -3.81
CA TYR A 33 -15.92 0.73 -4.69
C TYR A 33 -14.61 0.30 -4.00
N PHE A 34 -14.31 0.83 -2.80
CA PHE A 34 -13.07 0.49 -2.10
C PHE A 34 -13.02 -0.95 -1.59
N GLN A 35 -14.18 -1.54 -1.26
CA GLN A 35 -14.29 -2.98 -0.96
C GLN A 35 -13.93 -3.81 -2.19
N ASN A 36 -14.52 -3.50 -3.35
CA ASN A 36 -14.25 -4.20 -4.60
C ASN A 36 -12.79 -4.02 -5.07
N LEU A 37 -12.20 -2.84 -4.87
CA LEU A 37 -10.79 -2.57 -5.17
C LEU A 37 -9.86 -3.40 -4.27
N PHE A 38 -10.16 -3.48 -2.97
CA PHE A 38 -9.39 -4.29 -2.04
C PHE A 38 -9.52 -5.79 -2.37
N GLN A 39 -10.72 -6.27 -2.67
CA GLN A 39 -10.94 -7.66 -3.07
C GLN A 39 -10.17 -8.01 -4.34
N SER A 40 -10.27 -7.17 -5.38
CA SER A 40 -9.56 -7.36 -6.64
C SER A 40 -8.03 -7.40 -6.45
N PHE A 41 -7.50 -6.64 -5.50
CA PHE A 41 -6.08 -6.68 -5.14
C PHE A 41 -5.70 -8.00 -4.45
N CYS A 42 -6.49 -8.43 -3.47
CA CYS A 42 -6.27 -9.68 -2.76
C CYS A 42 -6.29 -10.88 -3.72
N ASP A 43 -7.30 -10.96 -4.59
CA ASP A 43 -7.43 -12.03 -5.59
C ASP A 43 -6.20 -12.06 -6.51
N TYR A 44 -5.78 -10.88 -6.99
CA TYR A 44 -4.62 -10.75 -7.86
C TYR A 44 -3.31 -11.19 -7.19
N ILE A 45 -3.06 -10.81 -5.93
CA ILE A 45 -1.80 -11.20 -5.27
C ILE A 45 -1.79 -12.66 -4.84
N VAL A 46 -2.93 -13.21 -4.44
CA VAL A 46 -3.04 -14.65 -4.13
C VAL A 46 -2.73 -15.50 -5.37
N GLU A 47 -3.17 -15.07 -6.55
CA GLU A 47 -2.82 -15.72 -7.82
C GLU A 47 -1.32 -15.58 -8.14
N LEU A 48 -0.71 -14.44 -7.80
CA LEU A 48 0.68 -14.16 -8.10
C LEU A 48 1.65 -14.97 -7.23
N ASP A 49 1.65 -14.72 -5.92
CA ASP A 49 2.32 -15.50 -4.88
C ASP A 49 2.11 -14.79 -3.52
N PRO A 50 1.32 -15.33 -2.58
CA PRO A 50 1.12 -14.71 -1.27
C PRO A 50 2.36 -14.75 -0.37
N SER A 51 3.34 -15.62 -0.67
CA SER A 51 4.56 -15.80 0.13
C SER A 51 5.44 -14.54 0.15
N ILE A 52 5.30 -13.67 -0.87
CA ILE A 52 6.01 -12.40 -0.97
C ILE A 52 5.81 -11.50 0.25
N PHE A 53 4.70 -11.63 0.99
CA PHE A 53 4.46 -10.78 2.16
C PHE A 53 5.05 -11.32 3.45
N TYR A 54 5.68 -12.50 3.42
CA TYR A 54 6.24 -13.13 4.60
C TYR A 54 7.75 -12.96 4.65
N SER A 55 8.27 -12.61 5.82
CA SER A 55 9.70 -12.63 6.09
C SER A 55 10.25 -14.07 6.10
N LYS A 56 11.58 -14.20 6.06
CA LYS A 56 12.26 -15.49 6.32
C LYS A 56 11.90 -16.12 7.67
N SER A 57 11.45 -15.32 8.65
CA SER A 57 10.97 -15.77 9.96
C SER A 57 9.48 -16.11 9.98
N GLY A 58 8.80 -16.12 8.82
CA GLY A 58 7.38 -16.44 8.69
C GLY A 58 6.43 -15.35 9.18
N LYS A 59 6.92 -14.13 9.44
CA LYS A 59 6.07 -13.01 9.88
C LYS A 59 5.56 -12.22 8.67
N PHE A 60 4.26 -11.93 8.67
CA PHE A 60 3.66 -11.06 7.67
C PHE A 60 4.16 -9.62 7.81
N SER A 61 4.60 -9.03 6.70
CA SER A 61 5.12 -7.67 6.63
C SER A 61 4.04 -6.69 6.19
N ILE A 62 3.42 -6.04 7.17
CA ILE A 62 2.37 -5.04 6.96
C ILE A 62 2.87 -3.86 6.10
N THR A 63 4.12 -3.44 6.30
CA THR A 63 4.73 -2.32 5.55
C THR A 63 4.95 -2.66 4.08
N VAL A 64 5.35 -3.91 3.78
CA VAL A 64 5.49 -4.41 2.41
C VAL A 64 4.12 -4.51 1.75
N PHE A 65 3.15 -5.13 2.43
CA PHE A 65 1.78 -5.25 1.95
C PHE A 65 1.16 -3.89 1.62
N GLU A 66 1.23 -2.94 2.56
CA GLU A 66 0.72 -1.58 2.39
C GLU A 66 1.37 -0.88 1.19
N SER A 67 2.69 -1.01 1.02
CA SER A 67 3.42 -0.34 -0.05
C SER A 67 3.08 -0.89 -1.43
N ILE A 68 2.97 -2.21 -1.54
CA ILE A 68 2.55 -2.89 -2.79
C ILE A 68 1.09 -2.52 -3.11
N PHE A 69 0.19 -2.59 -2.13
CA PHE A 69 -1.21 -2.19 -2.31
C PHE A 69 -1.34 -0.74 -2.82
N VAL A 70 -0.62 0.20 -2.20
CA VAL A 70 -0.63 1.60 -2.64
C VAL A 70 -0.06 1.73 -4.05
N ALA A 71 1.05 1.08 -4.36
CA ALA A 71 1.69 1.22 -5.67
C ALA A 71 0.81 0.69 -6.81
N LEU A 72 0.15 -0.46 -6.62
CA LEU A 72 -0.67 -1.09 -7.65
C LEU A 72 -2.07 -0.48 -7.78
N CYS A 73 -2.65 0.02 -6.68
CA CYS A 73 -4.04 0.49 -6.65
C CYS A 73 -4.20 2.01 -6.70
N ILE A 74 -3.12 2.81 -6.63
CA ILE A 74 -3.24 4.27 -6.59
C ILE A 74 -3.94 4.85 -7.82
N ASN A 75 -3.68 4.32 -9.02
CA ASN A 75 -4.30 4.81 -10.24
C ASN A 75 -5.78 4.46 -10.28
N ALA A 76 -6.13 3.20 -10.01
CA ALA A 76 -7.51 2.76 -9.82
C ALA A 76 -8.27 3.67 -8.85
N SER A 77 -7.70 3.97 -7.67
CA SER A 77 -8.34 4.84 -6.68
C SER A 77 -8.65 6.25 -7.19
N LYS A 78 -7.84 6.78 -8.13
CA LYS A 78 -8.02 8.11 -8.74
C LYS A 78 -9.01 8.09 -9.90
N THR A 79 -8.99 7.03 -10.72
CA THR A 79 -9.85 6.88 -11.89
C THR A 79 -11.24 6.34 -11.56
N GLN A 80 -11.42 5.79 -10.35
CA GLN A 80 -12.65 5.08 -9.93
C GLN A 80 -12.98 3.90 -10.86
N LYS A 81 -11.93 3.26 -11.41
CA LYS A 81 -12.01 2.04 -12.20
C LYS A 81 -11.27 0.94 -11.43
N LEU A 82 -11.76 -0.29 -11.50
CA LEU A 82 -11.10 -1.45 -10.86
C LEU A 82 -9.90 -1.96 -11.68
N ASP A 83 -9.15 -1.06 -12.30
CA ASP A 83 -7.98 -1.34 -13.12
C ASP A 83 -6.69 -1.34 -12.30
N ILE A 84 -6.52 -2.40 -11.50
CA ILE A 84 -5.29 -2.61 -10.72
C ILE A 84 -4.13 -2.84 -11.68
N LYS A 85 -3.01 -2.15 -11.43
CA LYS A 85 -1.80 -2.33 -12.21
C LYS A 85 -1.22 -3.73 -12.01
N LYS A 86 -0.89 -4.39 -13.11
CA LYS A 86 -0.19 -5.68 -13.10
C LYS A 86 1.31 -5.48 -12.89
N THR A 87 1.93 -6.41 -12.18
CA THR A 87 3.37 -6.49 -11.89
C THR A 87 3.85 -7.94 -12.05
N THR A 88 5.15 -8.17 -11.82
CA THR A 88 5.79 -9.48 -11.85
C THR A 88 6.47 -9.78 -10.51
N ILE A 89 6.74 -11.06 -10.24
CA ILE A 89 7.54 -11.47 -9.09
C ILE A 89 8.91 -10.77 -9.09
N ASP A 90 9.59 -10.71 -10.24
CA ASP A 90 10.91 -10.05 -10.34
C ASP A 90 10.90 -8.59 -9.86
N LYS A 91 9.85 -7.83 -10.19
CA LYS A 91 9.72 -6.45 -9.72
C LYS A 91 9.47 -6.36 -8.22
N ILE A 92 8.73 -7.32 -7.67
CA ILE A 92 8.48 -7.42 -6.22
C ILE A 92 9.77 -7.81 -5.50
N THR A 93 10.52 -8.77 -6.03
CA THR A 93 11.85 -9.13 -5.52
C THR A 93 12.79 -7.94 -5.57
N LEU A 94 12.83 -7.19 -6.69
CA LEU A 94 13.63 -5.97 -6.80
C LEU A 94 13.26 -4.93 -5.73
N LEU A 95 11.97 -4.76 -5.44
CA LEU A 95 11.52 -3.89 -4.34
C LEU A 95 12.01 -4.39 -2.97
N GLN A 96 11.95 -5.69 -2.73
CA GLN A 96 12.35 -6.33 -1.47
C GLN A 96 13.86 -6.42 -1.27
N GLU A 97 14.64 -6.36 -2.34
CA GLU A 97 16.10 -6.30 -2.28
C GLU A 97 16.61 -4.85 -2.18
N ASN A 98 15.73 -3.85 -2.40
CA ASN A 98 16.09 -2.45 -2.29
C ASN A 98 16.43 -2.08 -0.84
N GLU A 99 17.70 -1.76 -0.57
CA GLU A 99 18.18 -1.45 0.79
C GLU A 99 17.45 -0.27 1.43
N THR A 100 17.15 0.78 0.65
CA THR A 100 16.47 1.98 1.15
C THR A 100 15.03 1.66 1.55
N PHE A 101 14.34 0.86 0.74
CA PHE A 101 13.00 0.37 1.06
C PHE A 101 13.00 -0.52 2.31
N ASN A 102 13.97 -1.43 2.43
CA ASN A 102 14.10 -2.32 3.58
C ASN A 102 14.34 -1.54 4.88
N LYS A 103 15.28 -0.58 4.87
CA LYS A 103 15.54 0.31 6.02
C LYS A 103 14.28 1.06 6.46
N ALA A 104 13.57 1.66 5.49
CA ALA A 104 12.31 2.36 5.75
C ALA A 104 11.14 1.45 6.19
N SER A 105 11.28 0.14 6.01
CA SER A 105 10.25 -0.86 6.33
C SER A 105 10.50 -1.62 7.64
N GLN A 106 11.63 -1.42 8.30
CA GLN A 106 12.03 -2.12 9.54
C GLN A 106 12.09 -1.19 10.76
N ASP A 107 12.75 -0.03 10.62
CA ASP A 107 12.96 0.89 11.75
C ASP A 107 11.97 2.05 11.71
N ASN A 108 11.41 2.43 12.88
CA ASN A 108 10.47 3.54 13.03
C ASN A 108 9.48 3.62 11.85
N THR A 109 8.81 2.52 11.56
CA THR A 109 8.03 2.34 10.31
C THR A 109 6.84 3.29 10.21
N ALA A 110 6.37 3.83 11.34
CA ALA A 110 5.37 4.89 11.38
C ALA A 110 5.97 6.30 11.24
N GLY A 111 7.29 6.47 11.14
CA GLY A 111 7.92 7.76 10.91
C GLY A 111 7.57 8.31 9.53
N LYS A 112 7.20 9.59 9.44
CA LYS A 112 6.77 10.24 8.19
C LYS A 112 7.73 9.97 7.02
N ALA A 113 9.03 10.21 7.24
CA ALA A 113 10.06 10.01 6.23
C ALA A 113 10.13 8.55 5.74
N ASN A 114 9.92 7.58 6.62
CA ASN A 114 9.93 6.16 6.28
C ASN A 114 8.68 5.76 5.49
N VAL A 115 7.51 6.32 5.84
CA VAL A 115 6.27 6.15 5.05
C VAL A 115 6.44 6.71 3.65
N GLU A 116 6.88 7.96 3.53
CA GLU A 116 7.09 8.60 2.23
C GLU A 116 8.10 7.84 1.39
N THR A 117 9.22 7.42 1.99
CA THR A 117 10.29 6.69 1.30
C THR A 117 9.81 5.35 0.75
N ARG A 118 9.17 4.51 1.58
CA ARG A 118 8.73 3.19 1.12
C ARG A 118 7.64 3.27 0.05
N LEU A 119 6.69 4.21 0.20
CA LEU A 119 5.62 4.41 -0.77
C LEU A 119 6.14 4.97 -2.08
N ARG A 120 7.13 5.87 -2.04
CA ARG A 120 7.79 6.40 -3.23
C ARG A 120 8.52 5.29 -4.00
N ILE A 121 9.39 4.52 -3.34
CA ILE A 121 10.17 3.46 -3.99
C ILE A 121 9.25 2.37 -4.55
N ALA A 122 8.21 1.97 -3.82
CA ALA A 122 7.23 1.00 -4.32
C ALA A 122 6.53 1.50 -5.60
N LYS A 123 6.16 2.78 -5.66
CA LYS A 123 5.59 3.38 -6.87
C LYS A 123 6.61 3.44 -8.03
N GLU A 124 7.87 3.77 -7.76
CA GLU A 124 8.90 3.83 -8.82
C GLU A 124 9.19 2.47 -9.45
N ILE A 125 9.13 1.39 -8.67
CA ILE A 125 9.44 0.03 -9.14
C ILE A 125 8.22 -0.68 -9.74
N LEU A 126 7.05 -0.53 -9.11
CA LEU A 126 5.84 -1.27 -9.45
C LEU A 126 4.84 -0.48 -10.31
N ASN A 127 4.87 0.85 -10.23
CA ASN A 127 4.03 1.73 -11.04
C ASN A 127 4.75 2.26 -12.29
#